data_AF-A0A0A1TL02-F1
#
_entry.id   AF-A0A0A1TL02-F1
#
_cell.length_a   1.000
_cell.length_b   1.000
_cell.length_c   1.000
_cell.angle_alpha   90.00
_cell.angle_beta   90.00
_cell.angle_gamma   90.00
#
_symmetry.space_group_name_H-M   'P 1'
#
loop_
_entity.id
_entity.type
_entity.pdbx_description
1 polymer ?
#
loop_
_entity_poly.entity_id
_entity_poly.type
_entity_poly.pdbx_seq_one_letter_code
_entity_poly.pdbx_strand_id
1 'polypeptide(L)'
;MAKRDSEENTAFLGYKTPPDADERTNRFGFIQRMLQKNIVWGVLGFISSSFLFLAIILMAGYPRDGNTKPQLLASQSLWPDIPEYTRVFVDDKDWKDDGEVGDVLWNNLLPIGEGYVPIPYPRNYNLPESAPFVGNPDKAEVYATSSVHQLHCLATLREMIKSYDRGEVPAYGSGHAYHCLNYLRQGVLCAADTTFEYGHPVWDAEGKYMSYDFSGIGGVHQCRDWNTVKEFLVNHRASDKQSIN
;
A
#
# COMPACT_ATOMS: atom_id res chain seq x y z
N MET A 1 68.53 -49.21 -22.94
CA MET A 1 68.76 -50.67 -22.75
C MET A 1 67.41 -51.23 -22.29
N ALA A 2 66.64 -52.07 -22.97
CA ALA A 2 66.79 -53.03 -24.07
C ALA A 2 65.48 -53.00 -24.91
N LYS A 3 65.47 -53.21 -26.25
CA LYS A 3 65.36 -54.48 -27.00
C LYS A 3 64.15 -55.32 -26.54
N ARG A 4 63.28 -55.92 -27.38
CA ARG A 4 63.37 -56.42 -28.76
C ARG A 4 61.97 -56.92 -29.19
N ASP A 5 61.76 -56.95 -30.49
CA ASP A 5 60.65 -57.56 -31.24
C ASP A 5 60.42 -59.06 -30.95
N SER A 6 59.23 -59.56 -31.32
CA SER A 6 59.12 -60.89 -31.97
C SER A 6 57.93 -60.93 -32.93
N GLU A 7 58.27 -61.07 -34.20
CA GLU A 7 57.43 -61.36 -35.36
C GLU A 7 56.70 -62.71 -35.24
N GLU A 8 55.56 -62.86 -35.91
CA GLU A 8 55.33 -64.06 -36.72
C GLU A 8 54.41 -63.80 -37.93
N ASN A 9 54.95 -64.18 -39.09
CA ASN A 9 54.38 -64.24 -40.44
C ASN A 9 53.09 -65.08 -40.52
N THR A 10 52.10 -64.86 -41.40
CA THR A 10 52.08 -65.18 -42.86
C THR A 10 50.64 -64.88 -43.37
N ALA A 11 50.43 -64.13 -44.46
CA ALA A 11 50.16 -64.55 -45.86
C ALA A 11 48.87 -65.39 -46.05
N PHE A 12 48.02 -65.29 -47.08
CA PHE A 12 47.88 -64.51 -48.31
C PHE A 12 46.46 -64.89 -48.88
N LEU A 13 45.81 -63.97 -49.59
CA LEU A 13 44.68 -64.16 -50.54
C LEU A 13 43.29 -64.62 -50.04
N GLY A 14 42.32 -63.73 -50.21
CA GLY A 14 40.90 -64.05 -50.31
C GLY A 14 40.16 -62.95 -51.09
N TYR A 15 39.92 -63.19 -52.38
CA TYR A 15 39.03 -62.38 -53.22
C TYR A 15 37.64 -62.36 -52.58
N LYS A 16 37.09 -61.19 -52.25
CA LYS A 16 35.68 -61.04 -51.83
C LYS A 16 34.80 -60.86 -53.06
N THR A 17 33.84 -61.76 -53.23
CA THR A 17 32.73 -61.64 -54.18
C THR A 17 31.85 -60.41 -53.85
N PRO A 18 31.16 -59.80 -54.84
CA PRO A 18 30.24 -58.69 -54.56
C PRO A 18 29.07 -59.19 -53.70
N PRO A 19 28.54 -58.37 -52.77
CA PRO A 19 27.43 -58.78 -51.92
C PRO A 19 26.15 -59.02 -52.74
N ASP A 20 25.45 -60.08 -52.37
CA ASP A 20 24.22 -60.59 -52.98
C ASP A 20 23.10 -59.52 -52.99
N ALA A 21 22.22 -59.56 -53.98
CA ALA A 21 21.11 -58.61 -54.13
C ALA A 21 20.16 -58.63 -52.93
N ASP A 22 20.03 -59.78 -52.27
CA ASP A 22 19.22 -59.96 -51.07
C ASP A 22 19.78 -59.19 -49.85
N GLU A 23 21.11 -59.13 -49.71
CA GLU A 23 21.77 -58.39 -48.63
C GLU A 23 21.59 -56.87 -48.80
N ARG A 24 21.58 -56.39 -50.05
CA ARG A 24 21.27 -54.99 -50.38
C ARG A 24 19.83 -54.64 -50.02
N THR A 25 18.88 -55.50 -50.36
CA THR A 25 17.43 -55.29 -50.13
C THR A 25 17.10 -55.28 -48.64
N ASN A 26 17.70 -56.19 -47.86
CA ASN A 26 17.58 -56.21 -46.40
C ASN A 26 18.21 -54.98 -45.75
N ARG A 27 19.35 -54.49 -46.27
CA ARG A 27 20.00 -53.25 -45.78
C ARG A 27 19.17 -52.00 -46.08
N PHE A 28 18.56 -51.90 -47.27
CA PHE A 28 17.63 -50.80 -47.59
C PHE A 28 16.37 -50.84 -46.73
N GLY A 29 15.78 -52.02 -46.52
CA GLY A 29 14.62 -52.18 -45.62
C GLY A 29 14.94 -51.86 -44.16
N PHE A 30 16.13 -52.21 -43.69
CA PHE A 30 16.62 -51.85 -42.35
C PHE A 30 16.83 -50.34 -42.18
N ILE A 31 17.47 -49.69 -43.15
CA ILE A 31 17.67 -48.23 -43.16
C ILE A 31 16.32 -47.50 -43.22
N GLN A 32 15.37 -47.97 -44.04
CA GLN A 32 14.03 -47.39 -44.14
C GLN A 32 13.24 -47.53 -42.83
N ARG A 33 13.30 -48.70 -42.17
CA ARG A 33 12.67 -48.89 -40.85
C ARG A 33 13.34 -48.06 -39.75
N MET A 34 14.65 -47.87 -39.81
CA MET A 34 15.39 -47.03 -38.88
C MET A 34 15.06 -45.55 -39.08
N LEU A 35 15.01 -45.08 -40.33
CA LEU A 35 14.58 -43.73 -40.69
C LEU A 35 13.12 -43.48 -40.28
N GLN A 36 12.22 -44.42 -40.57
CA GLN A 36 10.81 -44.32 -40.13
C GLN A 36 10.69 -44.27 -38.62
N LYS A 37 11.43 -45.12 -37.88
CA LYS A 37 11.45 -45.05 -36.40
C LYS A 37 11.99 -43.71 -35.92
N ASN A 38 13.08 -43.21 -36.48
CA ASN A 38 13.66 -41.92 -36.09
C ASN A 38 12.73 -40.74 -36.41
N ILE A 39 12.00 -40.78 -37.53
CA ILE A 39 10.99 -39.79 -37.89
C ILE A 39 9.81 -39.88 -36.92
N VAL A 40 9.32 -41.08 -36.61
CA VAL A 40 8.20 -41.27 -35.65
C VAL A 40 8.60 -40.76 -34.26
N TRP A 41 9.79 -41.12 -33.76
CA TRP A 41 10.30 -40.61 -32.48
C TRP A 41 10.55 -39.10 -32.50
N GLY A 42 11.00 -38.54 -33.62
CA GLY A 42 11.15 -37.10 -33.81
C GLY A 42 9.81 -36.36 -33.78
N VAL A 43 8.79 -36.88 -34.47
CA VAL A 43 7.42 -36.31 -34.48
C VAL A 43 6.77 -36.45 -33.11
N LEU A 44 6.88 -37.61 -32.45
CA LEU A 44 6.36 -37.81 -31.09
C LEU A 44 7.07 -36.89 -30.08
N GLY A 45 8.39 -36.71 -30.22
CA GLY A 45 9.16 -35.77 -29.41
C GLY A 45 8.72 -34.32 -29.62
N PHE A 46 8.48 -33.92 -30.86
CA PHE A 46 8.00 -32.58 -31.20
C PHE A 46 6.56 -32.31 -30.73
N ILE A 47 5.68 -33.30 -30.83
CA ILE A 47 4.31 -33.22 -30.32
C ILE A 47 4.34 -33.11 -28.79
N SER A 48 5.12 -33.96 -28.11
CA SER A 48 5.28 -33.92 -26.66
C SER A 48 5.83 -32.57 -26.17
N SER A 49 6.87 -32.04 -26.83
CA SER A 49 7.45 -30.74 -26.47
C SER A 49 6.49 -29.59 -26.76
N SER A 50 5.69 -29.67 -27.82
CA SER A 50 4.66 -28.67 -28.14
C SER A 50 3.52 -28.67 -27.11
N PHE A 51 3.09 -29.85 -26.65
CA PHE A 51 2.11 -29.96 -25.57
C PHE A 51 2.66 -29.43 -24.23
N LEU A 52 3.91 -29.73 -23.91
CA LEU A 52 4.59 -29.18 -22.73
C LEU A 52 4.71 -27.66 -22.81
N PHE A 53 5.08 -27.12 -23.97
CA PHE A 53 5.20 -25.68 -24.19
C PHE A 53 3.84 -24.99 -24.11
N LEU A 54 2.80 -25.57 -24.70
CA LEU A 54 1.42 -25.08 -24.60
C LEU A 54 0.92 -25.13 -23.15
N ALA A 55 1.20 -26.22 -22.41
CA ALA A 55 0.86 -26.32 -21.00
C ALA A 55 1.57 -25.26 -20.15
N ILE A 56 2.85 -24.96 -20.44
CA ILE A 56 3.59 -23.87 -19.79
C ILE A 56 2.98 -22.52 -20.11
N ILE A 57 2.61 -22.25 -21.37
CA ILE A 57 1.93 -21.00 -21.76
C ILE A 57 0.56 -20.89 -21.07
N LEU A 58 -0.21 -21.97 -21.01
CA LEU A 58 -1.51 -21.99 -20.33
C LEU A 58 -1.36 -21.81 -18.82
N MET A 59 -0.33 -22.38 -18.19
CA MET A 59 -0.02 -22.20 -16.77
C MET A 59 0.58 -20.82 -16.45
N ALA A 60 1.29 -20.21 -17.39
CA ALA A 60 1.82 -18.85 -17.26
C ALA A 60 0.77 -17.77 -17.58
N GLY A 61 -0.20 -18.08 -18.44
CA GLY A 61 -1.34 -17.23 -18.79
C GLY A 61 -2.57 -17.43 -17.91
N TYR A 62 -2.63 -18.51 -17.11
CA TYR A 62 -3.60 -18.62 -16.02
C TYR A 62 -3.22 -17.57 -14.98
N PRO A 63 -4.11 -16.62 -14.65
CA PRO A 63 -3.84 -15.70 -13.55
C PRO A 63 -3.54 -16.54 -12.31
N ARG A 64 -2.33 -16.41 -11.77
CA ARG A 64 -2.03 -16.83 -10.41
C ARG A 64 -2.88 -15.93 -9.50
N ASP A 65 -4.09 -16.38 -9.21
CA ASP A 65 -4.84 -15.82 -8.08
C ASP A 65 -3.97 -16.00 -6.84
N GLY A 66 -3.49 -14.86 -6.33
CA GLY A 66 -2.53 -14.83 -5.24
C GLY A 66 -1.79 -13.52 -5.07
N ASN A 67 -1.96 -12.53 -5.97
CA ASN A 67 -1.58 -11.15 -5.67
C ASN A 67 -2.33 -10.11 -6.51
N THR A 68 -3.65 -10.24 -6.64
CA THR A 68 -4.47 -9.03 -6.82
C THR A 68 -4.21 -8.16 -5.61
N LYS A 69 -3.47 -7.05 -5.78
CA LYS A 69 -3.56 -5.92 -4.85
C LYS A 69 -5.05 -5.72 -4.58
N PRO A 70 -5.52 -5.71 -3.32
CA PRO A 70 -6.94 -5.54 -3.06
C PRO A 70 -7.38 -4.27 -3.77
N GLN A 71 -8.28 -4.43 -4.74
CA GLN A 71 -9.03 -3.35 -5.36
C GLN A 71 -9.65 -2.58 -4.19
N LEU A 72 -9.32 -1.29 -4.03
CA LEU A 72 -9.75 -0.47 -2.89
C LEU A 72 -11.29 -0.47 -2.79
N LEU A 73 -11.82 -1.39 -1.99
CA LEU A 73 -13.22 -1.57 -1.62
C LEU A 73 -13.42 -1.32 -0.12
N ALA A 74 -12.47 -0.65 0.52
CA ALA A 74 -12.44 -0.31 1.92
C ALA A 74 -12.66 1.20 2.05
N SER A 75 -13.77 1.63 2.69
CA SER A 75 -14.13 3.00 3.18
C SER A 75 -13.80 4.23 2.31
N GLN A 76 -12.59 4.35 1.79
CA GLN A 76 -12.09 5.33 0.84
C GLN A 76 -12.93 5.43 -0.44
N SER A 77 -13.61 4.36 -0.87
CA SER A 77 -14.53 4.39 -2.03
C SER A 77 -15.78 5.24 -1.80
N LEU A 78 -16.10 5.58 -0.55
CA LEU A 78 -17.21 6.46 -0.19
C LEU A 78 -16.86 7.94 -0.32
N TRP A 79 -15.58 8.26 -0.47
CA TRP A 79 -15.09 9.63 -0.56
C TRP A 79 -15.05 10.09 -2.01
N PRO A 80 -15.22 11.40 -2.27
CA PRO A 80 -14.88 11.97 -3.56
C PRO A 80 -13.37 11.84 -3.81
N ASP A 81 -12.96 12.18 -5.03
CA ASP A 81 -11.55 12.48 -5.27
C ASP A 81 -11.13 13.63 -4.34
N ILE A 82 -10.05 13.43 -3.58
CA ILE A 82 -9.54 14.42 -2.63
C ILE A 82 -8.20 14.89 -3.19
N PRO A 83 -8.14 16.11 -3.75
CA PRO A 83 -6.91 16.63 -4.32
C PRO A 83 -5.77 16.66 -3.31
N GLU A 84 -4.55 16.45 -3.79
CA GLU A 84 -3.35 16.73 -3.04
C GLU A 84 -2.82 18.12 -3.38
N TYR A 85 -2.26 18.81 -2.38
CA TYR A 85 -1.64 20.11 -2.55
C TYR A 85 -0.42 20.24 -1.62
N THR A 86 0.50 21.12 -1.99
CA THR A 86 1.63 21.45 -1.14
C THR A 86 1.27 22.55 -0.16
N ARG A 87 1.64 22.40 1.10
CA ARG A 87 1.48 23.44 2.14
C ARG A 87 2.80 23.74 2.80
N VAL A 88 3.10 25.03 2.94
CA VAL A 88 4.20 25.51 3.78
C VAL A 88 3.68 25.61 5.21
N PHE A 89 4.37 24.99 6.16
CA PHE A 89 4.06 25.19 7.57
C PHE A 89 4.53 26.59 8.00
N VAL A 90 3.67 27.31 8.68
CA VAL A 90 3.90 28.71 9.09
C VAL A 90 3.69 28.85 10.59
N ASP A 91 4.37 29.81 11.19
CA ASP A 91 4.12 30.18 12.57
C ASP A 91 2.86 31.04 12.67
N ASP A 92 1.71 30.37 12.85
CA ASP A 92 0.43 31.07 12.93
C ASP A 92 0.11 31.47 14.37
N LYS A 93 0.27 32.77 14.66
CA LYS A 93 0.06 33.33 16.00
C LYS A 93 -1.38 33.14 16.50
N ASP A 94 -2.37 33.12 15.60
CA ASP A 94 -3.77 33.06 16.00
C ASP A 94 -4.15 31.64 16.46
N TRP A 95 -3.52 30.60 15.91
CA TRP A 95 -3.71 29.22 16.40
C TRP A 95 -3.02 28.94 17.74
N LYS A 96 -2.01 29.74 18.10
CA LYS A 96 -1.31 29.68 19.39
C LYS A 96 -1.99 30.49 20.49
N ASP A 97 -2.97 31.33 20.14
CA ASP A 97 -3.75 32.10 21.10
C ASP A 97 -4.57 31.15 22.00
N ASP A 98 -4.44 31.31 23.32
CA ASP A 98 -5.19 30.58 24.33
C ASP A 98 -6.48 31.32 24.76
N GLY A 99 -6.71 32.51 24.19
CA GLY A 99 -7.87 33.36 24.39
C GLY A 99 -8.99 33.15 23.35
N GLU A 100 -9.82 34.19 23.20
CA GLU A 100 -11.04 34.16 22.39
C GLU A 100 -10.78 33.91 20.90
N VAL A 101 -9.68 34.46 20.35
CA VAL A 101 -9.35 34.29 18.92
C VAL A 101 -9.04 32.83 18.64
N GLY A 102 -8.19 32.22 19.47
CA GLY A 102 -7.91 30.79 19.39
C GLY A 102 -9.17 29.96 19.60
N ASP A 103 -9.99 30.29 20.60
CA ASP A 103 -11.22 29.55 20.87
C ASP A 103 -12.17 29.53 19.66
N VAL A 104 -12.33 30.65 18.96
CA VAL A 104 -13.12 30.69 17.72
C VAL A 104 -12.50 29.81 16.62
N LEU A 105 -11.19 29.85 16.43
CA LEU A 105 -10.51 29.03 15.41
C LEU A 105 -10.63 27.53 15.68
N TRP A 106 -10.34 27.11 16.91
CA TRP A 106 -10.38 25.71 17.32
C TRP A 106 -11.81 25.15 17.34
N ASN A 107 -12.81 25.94 17.76
CA ASN A 107 -14.22 25.52 17.68
C ASN A 107 -14.71 25.36 16.23
N ASN A 108 -14.29 26.24 15.32
CA ASN A 108 -14.71 26.21 13.92
C ASN A 108 -13.91 25.22 13.05
N LEU A 109 -12.87 24.62 13.62
CA LEU A 109 -12.04 23.63 12.94
C LEU A 109 -12.82 22.34 12.66
N LEU A 110 -13.63 21.88 13.63
CA LEU A 110 -14.50 20.73 13.46
C LEU A 110 -15.63 21.06 12.47
N PRO A 111 -15.91 20.21 11.47
CA PRO A 111 -17.08 20.37 10.62
C PRO A 111 -18.37 20.29 11.43
N ILE A 112 -19.41 20.97 10.97
CA ILE A 112 -20.78 20.71 11.43
C ILE A 112 -21.09 19.22 11.23
N GLY A 113 -21.65 18.58 12.25
CA GLY A 113 -21.87 17.14 12.33
C GLY A 113 -20.72 16.34 12.94
N GLU A 114 -19.66 17.02 13.41
CA GLU A 114 -18.53 16.43 14.16
C GLU A 114 -17.81 15.28 13.42
N GLY A 115 -17.98 15.21 12.09
CA GLY A 115 -17.39 14.17 11.25
C GLY A 115 -18.07 12.81 11.32
N TYR A 116 -19.28 12.74 11.88
CA TYR A 116 -20.11 11.54 11.87
C TYR A 116 -20.94 11.45 10.60
N VAL A 117 -20.83 10.33 9.89
CA VAL A 117 -21.46 10.07 8.59
C VAL A 117 -22.33 8.82 8.68
N PRO A 118 -23.64 8.86 8.33
CA PRO A 118 -24.45 7.67 8.23
C PRO A 118 -24.15 6.95 6.90
N ILE A 119 -23.82 5.67 6.97
CA ILE A 119 -23.53 4.84 5.80
C ILE A 119 -24.65 3.81 5.66
N PRO A 120 -25.42 3.83 4.56
CA PRO A 120 -26.48 2.84 4.31
C PRO A 120 -25.87 1.49 3.96
N TYR A 121 -26.45 0.42 4.51
CA TYR A 121 -26.00 -0.96 4.28
C TYR A 121 -24.48 -1.14 4.38
N PRO A 122 -23.85 -0.78 5.51
CA PRO A 122 -22.38 -0.69 5.63
C PRO A 122 -21.66 -2.02 5.38
N ARG A 123 -22.38 -3.15 5.54
CA ARG A 123 -21.88 -4.49 5.22
C ARG A 123 -21.51 -4.65 3.74
N ASN A 124 -22.17 -3.91 2.83
CA ASN A 124 -21.84 -3.92 1.40
C ASN A 124 -20.44 -3.33 1.12
N TYR A 125 -19.90 -2.56 2.08
CA TYR A 125 -18.58 -1.93 2.02
C TYR A 125 -17.58 -2.58 3.01
N ASN A 126 -17.91 -3.74 3.57
CA ASN A 126 -17.10 -4.45 4.57
C ASN A 126 -16.71 -3.61 5.80
N LEU A 127 -17.50 -2.60 6.14
CA LEU A 127 -17.28 -1.83 7.36
C LEU A 127 -17.63 -2.69 8.58
N PRO A 128 -17.04 -2.49 9.78
CA PRO A 128 -17.43 -3.18 11.02
C PRO A 128 -18.74 -2.63 11.60
N GLU A 129 -19.42 -3.37 12.49
CA GLU A 129 -20.70 -2.90 13.08
C GLU A 129 -20.49 -1.57 13.83
N SER A 130 -21.42 -0.64 13.64
CA SER A 130 -21.42 0.66 14.29
C SER A 130 -22.81 1.05 14.80
N ALA A 131 -22.90 2.21 15.45
CA ALA A 131 -24.14 2.70 16.05
C ALA A 131 -25.24 2.90 15.00
N PRO A 132 -26.49 2.46 15.26
CA PRO A 132 -27.59 2.63 14.31
C PRO A 132 -27.94 4.12 14.13
N PHE A 133 -28.22 4.52 12.89
CA PHE A 133 -28.71 5.86 12.60
C PHE A 133 -30.22 5.94 12.82
N VAL A 134 -30.63 6.60 13.91
CA VAL A 134 -32.02 6.67 14.35
C VAL A 134 -32.88 7.41 13.34
N GLY A 135 -34.03 6.83 12.97
CA GLY A 135 -35.01 7.46 12.08
C GLY A 135 -34.79 7.23 10.59
N ASN A 136 -33.87 6.33 10.19
CA ASN A 136 -33.58 6.05 8.79
C ASN A 136 -34.00 4.61 8.37
N PRO A 137 -34.75 4.44 7.25
CA PRO A 137 -35.20 3.12 6.77
C PRO A 137 -34.09 2.22 6.21
N ASP A 138 -32.93 2.76 5.83
CA ASP A 138 -31.89 2.05 5.04
C ASP A 138 -30.89 1.24 5.88
N LYS A 139 -31.25 0.92 7.13
CA LYS A 139 -30.35 0.25 8.10
C LYS A 139 -28.98 0.93 8.19
N ALA A 140 -28.96 2.25 8.07
CA ALA A 140 -27.73 3.03 8.11
C ALA A 140 -27.11 2.96 9.51
N GLU A 141 -25.79 2.94 9.56
CA GLU A 141 -25.01 3.05 10.79
C GLU A 141 -24.09 4.27 10.70
N VAL A 142 -23.78 4.88 11.84
CA VAL A 142 -23.01 6.11 11.94
C VAL A 142 -21.54 5.80 12.16
N TYR A 143 -20.65 6.40 11.36
CA TYR A 143 -19.20 6.22 11.47
C TYR A 143 -18.51 7.56 11.74
N ALA A 144 -17.52 7.56 12.62
CA ALA A 144 -16.66 8.71 12.86
C ALA A 144 -15.54 8.76 11.83
N THR A 145 -15.22 9.96 11.35
CA THR A 145 -14.09 10.19 10.46
C THR A 145 -12.79 10.34 11.25
N SER A 146 -11.75 9.59 10.89
CA SER A 146 -10.49 9.58 11.64
C SER A 146 -9.81 10.95 11.70
N SER A 147 -9.77 11.71 10.60
CA SER A 147 -9.17 13.06 10.61
C SER A 147 -9.91 14.00 11.55
N VAL A 148 -11.25 13.97 11.59
CA VAL A 148 -12.04 14.78 12.52
C VAL A 148 -11.82 14.35 13.97
N HIS A 149 -11.70 13.04 14.25
CA HIS A 149 -11.41 12.55 15.59
C HIS A 149 -10.00 12.99 16.06
N GLN A 150 -9.01 13.04 15.15
CA GLN A 150 -7.69 13.63 15.46
C GLN A 150 -7.81 15.12 15.80
N LEU A 151 -8.59 15.89 15.05
CA LEU A 151 -8.83 17.31 15.34
C LEU A 151 -9.54 17.52 16.67
N HIS A 152 -10.54 16.69 16.99
CA HIS A 152 -11.20 16.69 18.30
C HIS A 152 -10.20 16.40 19.42
N CYS A 153 -9.32 15.40 19.26
CA CYS A 153 -8.27 15.10 20.24
C CYS A 153 -7.34 16.30 20.48
N LEU A 154 -6.92 16.99 19.42
CA LEU A 154 -6.07 18.19 19.54
C LEU A 154 -6.80 19.32 20.30
N ALA A 155 -8.05 19.59 19.93
CA ALA A 155 -8.85 20.63 20.57
C ALA A 155 -9.13 20.31 22.05
N THR A 156 -9.44 19.05 22.38
CA THR A 156 -9.62 18.56 23.75
C THR A 156 -8.35 18.71 24.57
N LEU A 157 -7.18 18.35 24.03
CA LEU A 157 -5.90 18.53 24.73
C LEU A 157 -5.60 20.02 25.00
N ARG A 158 -5.91 20.90 24.04
CA ARG A 158 -5.80 22.36 24.22
C ARG A 158 -6.68 22.84 25.38
N GLU A 159 -7.95 22.45 25.42
CA GLU A 159 -8.85 22.85 26.52
C GLU A 159 -8.40 22.30 27.88
N MET A 160 -7.83 21.08 27.92
CA MET A 160 -7.27 20.54 29.14
C MET A 160 -6.07 21.35 29.64
N ILE A 161 -5.13 21.73 28.75
CA ILE A 161 -3.99 22.60 29.09
C ILE A 161 -4.50 23.93 29.67
N LYS A 162 -5.43 24.57 28.97
CA LYS A 162 -6.09 25.81 29.41
C LYS A 162 -6.74 25.69 30.79
N SER A 163 -7.46 24.60 31.06
CA SER A 163 -8.04 24.38 32.39
C SER A 163 -6.97 24.23 33.47
N TYR A 164 -5.87 23.52 33.20
CA TYR A 164 -4.77 23.40 34.16
C TYR A 164 -4.08 24.74 34.44
N ASP A 165 -3.84 25.56 33.41
CA ASP A 165 -3.21 26.88 33.56
C ASP A 165 -4.08 27.83 34.40
N ARG A 166 -5.40 27.69 34.31
CA ARG A 166 -6.37 28.44 35.16
C ARG A 166 -6.59 27.83 36.54
N GLY A 167 -6.01 26.66 36.85
CA GLY A 167 -6.28 25.94 38.09
C GLY A 167 -7.70 25.36 38.19
N GLU A 168 -8.36 25.16 37.05
CA GLU A 168 -9.70 24.59 36.94
C GLU A 168 -9.68 23.07 36.79
N VAL A 169 -10.81 22.42 37.09
CA VAL A 169 -11.00 21.00 36.78
C VAL A 169 -11.32 20.88 35.30
N PRO A 170 -10.52 20.14 34.50
CA PRO A 170 -10.79 19.97 33.08
C PRO A 170 -12.10 19.21 32.84
N ALA A 171 -12.78 19.53 31.73
CA ALA A 171 -14.01 18.84 31.32
C ALA A 171 -13.81 17.32 31.10
N TYR A 172 -12.60 16.92 30.72
CA TYR A 172 -12.20 15.54 30.52
C TYR A 172 -11.11 15.13 31.52
N GLY A 173 -11.21 13.92 32.07
CA GLY A 173 -10.19 13.38 32.96
C GLY A 173 -8.89 12.99 32.23
N SER A 174 -7.82 12.77 32.98
CA SER A 174 -6.50 12.38 32.43
C SER A 174 -6.52 11.12 31.57
N GLY A 175 -7.43 10.17 31.83
CA GLY A 175 -7.61 8.99 30.98
C GLY A 175 -7.99 9.33 29.54
N HIS A 176 -8.76 10.40 29.34
CA HIS A 176 -9.12 10.90 28.01
C HIS A 176 -7.89 11.53 27.31
N ALA A 177 -7.05 12.27 28.04
CA ALA A 177 -5.81 12.82 27.48
C ALA A 177 -4.89 11.70 26.95
N TYR A 178 -4.69 10.62 27.70
CA TYR A 178 -3.86 9.50 27.24
C TYR A 178 -4.48 8.76 26.05
N HIS A 179 -5.81 8.67 25.98
CA HIS A 179 -6.50 8.18 24.79
C HIS A 179 -6.19 9.05 23.56
N CYS A 180 -6.37 10.38 23.68
CA CYS A 180 -6.08 11.34 22.62
C CYS A 180 -4.63 11.25 22.15
N LEU A 181 -3.67 11.21 23.08
CA LEU A 181 -2.25 11.08 22.76
C LEU A 181 -1.95 9.79 21.97
N ASN A 182 -2.52 8.65 22.39
CA ASN A 182 -2.33 7.40 21.65
C ASN A 182 -3.03 7.41 20.28
N TYR A 183 -4.19 8.04 20.16
CA TYR A 183 -4.91 8.16 18.88
C TYR A 183 -4.12 9.04 17.90
N LEU A 184 -3.66 10.21 18.33
CA LEU A 184 -2.84 11.13 17.54
C LEU A 184 -1.52 10.48 17.10
N ARG A 185 -0.83 9.76 17.99
CA ARG A 185 0.38 8.99 17.64
C ARG A 185 0.12 8.01 16.50
N GLN A 186 -0.99 7.28 16.54
CA GLN A 186 -1.35 6.35 15.46
C GLN A 186 -1.65 7.08 14.15
N GLY A 187 -2.31 8.24 14.21
CA GLY A 187 -2.55 9.10 13.06
C GLY A 187 -1.26 9.57 12.39
N VAL A 188 -0.31 10.09 13.19
CA VAL A 188 1.01 10.53 12.70
C VAL A 188 1.78 9.38 12.05
N LEU A 189 1.81 8.21 12.69
CA LEU A 189 2.49 7.02 12.13
C LEU A 189 1.80 6.48 10.87
N CYS A 190 0.48 6.67 10.75
CA CYS A 190 -0.28 6.29 9.56
C CYS A 190 -0.03 7.25 8.39
N ALA A 191 0.02 8.56 8.66
CA ALA A 191 0.35 9.58 7.67
C ALA A 191 1.81 9.50 7.21
N ALA A 192 2.72 9.18 8.14
CA ALA A 192 4.16 8.98 7.91
C ALA A 192 4.79 10.09 7.05
N ASP A 193 4.56 11.35 7.41
CA ASP A 193 5.12 12.49 6.69
C ASP A 193 6.66 12.43 6.66
N THR A 194 7.22 12.29 5.46
CA THR A 194 8.68 12.15 5.23
C THR A 194 9.36 13.47 4.85
N THR A 195 8.69 14.61 5.04
CA THR A 195 9.26 15.93 4.75
C THR A 195 10.49 16.18 5.61
N PHE A 196 11.61 16.56 5.00
CA PHE A 196 12.82 16.94 5.75
C PHE A 196 12.68 18.36 6.30
N GLU A 197 12.87 18.50 7.60
CA GLU A 197 12.97 19.80 8.26
C GLU A 197 14.43 20.30 8.26
N TYR A 198 14.60 21.62 8.28
CA TYR A 198 15.91 22.26 8.32
C TYR A 198 16.00 23.23 9.50
N GLY A 199 17.21 23.39 10.02
CA GLY A 199 17.49 24.27 11.14
C GLY A 199 17.52 25.74 10.71
N HIS A 200 16.71 26.58 11.36
CA HIS A 200 16.78 28.03 11.24
C HIS A 200 17.83 28.58 12.20
N PRO A 201 18.74 29.46 11.76
CA PRO A 201 19.72 30.06 12.65
C PRO A 201 19.01 31.01 13.63
N VAL A 202 19.15 30.74 14.93
CA VAL A 202 18.63 31.59 16.00
C VAL A 202 19.81 32.13 16.79
N TRP A 203 19.79 33.43 17.06
CA TRP A 203 20.79 34.12 17.86
C TRP A 203 20.24 34.39 19.25
N ASP A 204 21.10 34.34 20.27
CA ASP A 204 20.77 34.85 21.60
C ASP A 204 20.48 36.36 21.58
N ALA A 205 19.93 36.88 22.68
CA ALA A 205 19.54 38.29 22.78
C ALA A 205 20.71 39.26 22.54
N GLU A 206 21.93 38.82 22.90
CA GLU A 206 23.17 39.57 22.73
C GLU A 206 23.84 39.37 21.36
N GLY A 207 23.32 38.49 20.49
CA GLY A 207 23.88 38.18 19.17
C GLY A 207 25.24 37.49 19.19
N LYS A 208 25.62 36.88 20.31
CA LYS A 208 26.93 36.29 20.58
C LYS A 208 26.96 34.78 20.32
N TYR A 209 25.85 34.10 20.52
CA TYR A 209 25.74 32.65 20.31
C TYR A 209 24.66 32.33 19.28
N MET A 210 24.99 31.42 18.37
CA MET A 210 24.07 30.93 17.35
C MET A 210 23.77 29.45 17.61
N SER A 211 22.48 29.11 17.54
CA SER A 211 21.96 27.76 17.55
C SER A 211 21.08 27.52 16.31
N TYR A 212 20.63 26.28 16.13
CA TYR A 212 19.66 25.92 15.09
C TYR A 212 18.34 25.50 15.74
N ASP A 213 17.25 26.11 15.30
CA ASP A 213 15.89 25.74 15.67
C ASP A 213 15.25 24.90 14.56
N PHE A 214 14.78 23.71 14.91
CA PHE A 214 14.08 22.78 14.02
C PHE A 214 12.58 22.85 14.32
N SER A 215 11.97 24.01 14.05
CA SER A 215 10.55 24.26 14.30
C SER A 215 9.62 23.74 13.19
N GLY A 216 10.16 23.18 12.11
CA GLY A 216 9.40 22.73 10.93
C GLY A 216 8.83 23.86 10.05
N ILE A 217 8.86 25.11 10.52
CA ILE A 217 8.39 26.29 9.78
C ILE A 217 9.17 26.43 8.46
N GLY A 218 8.48 26.76 7.37
CA GLY A 218 9.07 26.89 6.04
C GLY A 218 9.23 25.57 5.29
N GLY A 219 9.06 24.42 5.96
CA GLY A 219 8.99 23.11 5.33
C GLY A 219 7.79 23.01 4.37
N VAL A 220 7.99 22.35 3.22
CA VAL A 220 6.94 22.12 2.22
C VAL A 220 6.43 20.69 2.38
N HIS A 221 5.18 20.56 2.82
CA HIS A 221 4.51 19.29 3.05
C HIS A 221 3.54 18.96 1.91
N GLN A 222 3.32 17.68 1.65
CA GLN A 222 2.26 17.21 0.74
C GLN A 222 1.03 16.85 1.57
N CYS A 223 -0.09 17.49 1.29
CA CYS A 223 -1.31 17.38 2.08
C CYS A 223 -2.49 16.98 1.21
N ARG A 224 -3.46 16.29 1.81
CA ARG A 224 -4.80 16.12 1.23
C ARG A 224 -5.61 17.39 1.47
N ASP A 225 -6.38 17.83 0.50
CA ASP A 225 -7.19 19.04 0.63
C ASP A 225 -8.27 18.88 1.70
N TRP A 226 -8.05 19.57 2.82
CA TRP A 226 -8.96 19.57 3.96
C TRP A 226 -10.32 20.19 3.61
N ASN A 227 -10.36 21.16 2.70
CA ASN A 227 -11.62 21.80 2.34
C ASN A 227 -12.56 20.82 1.62
N THR A 228 -12.03 20.04 0.67
CA THR A 228 -12.77 18.95 0.03
C THR A 228 -13.28 17.92 1.03
N VAL A 229 -12.44 17.53 2.00
CA VAL A 229 -12.84 16.62 3.10
C VAL A 229 -13.95 17.23 3.95
N LYS A 230 -13.79 18.49 4.37
CA LYS A 230 -14.75 19.20 5.23
C LYS A 230 -16.11 19.35 4.54
N GLU A 231 -16.12 19.74 3.26
CA GLU A 231 -17.33 19.90 2.46
C GLU A 231 -18.10 18.58 2.33
N PHE A 232 -17.39 17.48 2.00
CA PHE A 232 -18.01 16.17 1.93
C PHE A 232 -18.69 15.78 3.25
N LEU A 233 -17.99 15.96 4.37
CA LEU A 233 -18.50 15.61 5.70
C LEU A 233 -19.72 16.44 6.10
N VAL A 234 -19.69 17.74 5.83
CA VAL A 234 -20.84 18.60 6.09
C VAL A 234 -22.03 18.13 5.25
N ASN A 235 -21.85 17.82 3.98
CA ASN A 235 -22.96 17.43 3.10
C ASN A 235 -23.55 16.04 3.42
N HIS A 236 -22.83 15.20 4.15
CA HIS A 236 -23.26 13.83 4.50
C HIS A 236 -23.40 13.60 6.01
N ARG A 237 -23.45 14.66 6.81
CA ARG A 237 -23.46 14.58 8.27
C ARG A 237 -24.67 13.85 8.86
N ALA A 238 -24.44 13.17 9.98
CA ALA A 238 -25.50 12.53 10.77
C ALA A 238 -26.30 13.52 11.64
N SER A 239 -25.75 14.70 11.95
CA SER A 239 -26.42 15.74 12.75
C SER A 239 -25.91 17.13 12.42
N ASP A 240 -26.57 18.17 12.95
CA ASP A 240 -26.11 19.56 12.90
C ASP A 240 -25.29 19.98 14.13
N LYS A 241 -24.90 19.05 15.00
CA LYS A 241 -24.09 19.35 16.19
C LYS A 241 -22.71 19.87 15.77
N GLN A 242 -22.23 20.90 16.45
CA GLN A 242 -20.86 21.38 16.31
C GLN A 242 -20.36 21.78 17.70
N SER A 243 -19.70 20.86 18.40
CA SER A 243 -19.02 21.20 19.65
C SER A 243 -17.75 20.38 19.82
N ILE A 244 -16.80 20.96 20.57
CA ILE A 244 -15.64 20.21 21.09
C ILE A 244 -16.09 19.30 22.25
N ASN A 245 -17.15 19.69 22.97
CA ASN A 245 -17.67 19.03 24.17
C ASN A 245 -18.90 18.14 23.95
#